data_AF-N8W9U9-F1
#
_entry.id   AF-N8W9U9-F1
#
_cell.length_a   1.000
_cell.length_b   1.000
_cell.length_c   1.000
_cell.angle_alpha   90.00
_cell.angle_beta   90.00
_cell.angle_gamma   90.00
#
_symmetry.space_group_name_H-M   'P 1'
#
loop_
_entity.id
_entity.type
_entity.pdbx_description
1 polymer ?
#
loop_
_entity_poly.entity_id
_entity_poly.type
_entity_poly.pdbx_seq_one_letter_code
_entity_poly.pdbx_strand_id
1 'polypeptide(L)' 'MKIKSLHLSQTQWFIILWLLGFFALAIIAGLFRLLLMFAY' A
#
# COMPACT_ATOMS: atom_id res chain seq x y z
N MET A 1 23.06 -5.92 21.59
CA MET A 1 22.22 -5.42 20.48
C MET A 1 20.86 -5.03 21.07
N LYS A 2 20.59 -3.74 21.29
CA LYS A 2 19.32 -3.28 21.91
C LYS A 2 18.22 -3.36 20.85
N ILE A 3 17.44 -4.44 20.87
CA ILE A 3 16.22 -4.53 20.07
C ILE A 3 15.23 -3.55 20.69
N LYS A 4 15.05 -2.40 20.04
CA LYS A 4 13.99 -1.46 20.38
C LYS A 4 12.67 -2.19 20.14
N SER A 5 11.93 -2.50 21.20
CA SER A 5 10.52 -2.87 21.10
C SER A 5 9.78 -1.68 20.50
N LEU A 6 9.71 -1.61 19.17
CA LEU A 6 8.86 -0.68 18.44
C LEU A 6 7.43 -1.05 18.81
N HIS A 7 6.94 -0.46 19.89
CA HIS A 7 5.52 -0.40 20.19
C HIS A 7 4.92 0.52 19.13
N LEU A 8 4.67 -0.04 17.94
CA LEU A 8 4.05 0.68 16.84
C LEU A 8 2.71 1.21 17.36
N SER A 9 2.64 2.53 17.51
CA SER A 9 1.41 3.20 17.95
C SER A 9 0.26 2.74 17.04
N GLN A 10 -0.93 2.52 17.60
CA GLN A 10 -2.11 2.08 16.85
C GLN A 10 -2.37 2.93 15.60
N THR A 11 -2.06 4.23 15.67
CA THR A 11 -2.07 5.16 14.55
C THR A 11 -1.04 4.86 13.46
N GLN A 12 0.19 4.44 13.80
CA GLN A 12 1.17 4.01 12.79
C GLN A 12 0.71 2.73 12.08
N TRP A 13 0.13 1.78 12.82
CA TRP A 13 -0.36 0.54 12.22
C TRP A 13 -1.53 0.81 11.26
N PHE A 14 -2.43 1.73 11.62
CA PHE A 14 -3.50 2.21 10.75
C PHE A 14 -2.95 2.90 9.50
N ILE A 15 -1.96 3.78 9.64
CA ILE A 15 -1.33 4.49 8.52
C ILE A 15 -0.66 3.50 7.55
N ILE A 16 0.03 2.48 8.05
CA ILE A 16 0.67 1.45 7.22
C ILE A 16 -0.40 0.66 6.44
N LEU A 17 -1.47 0.22 7.10
CA LEU A 17 -2.57 -0.49 6.42
C LEU A 17 -3.26 0.39 5.38
N TRP A 18 -3.48 1.65 5.72
CA TRP A 18 -4.16 2.62 4.86
C TRP A 18 -3.31 2.94 3.62
N LEU A 19 -2.02 3.20 3.79
CA LEU A 19 -1.08 3.38 2.69
C LEU A 19 -0.99 2.14 1.81
N LEU A 20 -0.91 0.95 2.40
CA LEU A 20 -0.86 -0.31 1.65
C LEU A 20 -2.12 -0.51 0.81
N GLY A 21 -3.31 -0.25 1.38
CA GLY A 21 -4.59 -0.34 0.67
C GLY A 21 -4.70 0.69 -0.46
N PHE A 22 -4.29 1.94 -0.22
CA PHE A 22 -4.30 2.98 -1.24
C PHE A 22 -3.34 2.66 -2.39
N PHE A 23 -2.15 2.16 -2.07
CA PHE A 23 -1.14 1.76 -3.05
C PHE A 23 -1.61 0.57 -3.89
N ALA A 24 -2.28 -0.41 -3.26
CA ALA A 24 -2.88 -1.53 -3.96
C ALA A 24 -3.94 -1.07 -4.98
N LEU A 25 -4.83 -0.15 -4.60
CA LEU A 25 -5.81 0.42 -5.54
C LEU A 25 -5.13 1.16 -6.70
N ALA A 26 -4.08 1.94 -6.42
CA ALA A 26 -3.34 2.67 -7.45
C ALA A 26 -2.65 1.72 -8.45
N ILE A 27 -2.04 0.64 -7.96
CA ILE A 27 -1.44 -0.42 -8.79
C ILE A 27 -2.51 -1.04 -9.68
N ILE A 28 -3.65 -1.46 -9.10
CA ILE A 28 -4.73 -2.09 -9.84
C ILE A 28 -5.26 -1.12 -10.92
N ALA A 29 -5.53 0.14 -10.57
CA ALA A 29 -5.97 1.14 -11.54
C ALA A 29 -4.96 1.34 -12.68
N GLY A 30 -3.66 1.39 -12.37
CA GLY A 30 -2.60 1.45 -13.37
C GLY A 30 -2.56 0.21 -14.26
N LEU A 31 -2.72 -0.98 -13.67
CA LEU A 31 -2.75 -2.26 -14.38
C LEU A 31 -3.94 -2.32 -15.35
N PHE A 32 -5.13 -1.91 -14.91
CA PHE A 32 -6.32 -1.82 -15.76
C PHE A 32 -6.11 -0.85 -16.93
N ARG A 33 -5.47 0.30 -16.68
CA ARG A 33 -5.16 1.28 -17.72
C ARG A 33 -4.19 0.71 -18.77
N LEU A 34 -3.20 -0.05 -18.34
CA LEU A 34 -2.25 -0.75 -19.21
C LEU A 34 -2.95 -1.84 -20.03
N LEU A 35 -3.83 -2.62 -19.39
CA LEU A 35 -4.61 -3.67 -20.05
C LEU A 35 -5.57 -3.08 -21.09
N LEU A 36 -6.21 -1.95 -20.79
CA LEU A 36 -7.03 -1.21 -21.74
C LEU A 36 -6.21 -0.68 -22.93
N MET A 37 -4.96 -0.29 -22.71
CA MET A 37 -4.06 0.13 -23.79
C MET A 37 -3.62 -1.04 -24.67
N PHE A 38 -3.49 -2.26 -24.13
CA PHE A 38 -3.25 -3.47 -24.93
C PHE A 38 -4.48 -3.93 -25.70
N ALA A 39 -5.68 -3.55 -25.26
CA ALA A 39 -6.93 -3.89 -25.92
C ALA A 39 -7.28 -2.94 -27.10
N TYR A 40 -6.63 -1.77 -27.18
CA TYR A 40 -6.76 -0.79 -28.25
C TYR A 40 -5.61 -0.90 -29.24
#